data_AF-A0A166TA73-F1
#
_entry.id   AF-A0A166TA73-F1
#
_cell.length_a   1.000
_cell.length_b   1.000
_cell.length_c   1.000
_cell.angle_alpha   90.00
_cell.angle_beta   90.00
_cell.angle_gamma   90.00
#
_symmetry.space_group_name_H-M   'P 1'
#
loop_
_entity.id
_entity.type
_entity.pdbx_description
1 polymer ?
#
loop_
_entity_poly.entity_id
_entity_poly.type
_entity_poly.pdbx_seq_one_letter_code
_entity_poly.pdbx_strand_id
1 'polypeptide(L)' 'MYEHSYILNHRDRALFILVLETGLRIVEVVALKWSDIDFENNELKVQRTFKRVSKINIENPAENKTAILAVDRINHLFAL' A
#
# COMPACT_ATOMS: atom_id res chain seq x y z
N MET A 1 -3.36 -34.93 14.43
CA MET A 1 -2.28 -34.12 13.81
C MET A 1 -2.89 -33.25 12.70
N TYR A 2 -3.74 -32.27 13.04
CA TYR A 2 -4.47 -31.43 12.07
C TYR A 2 -4.38 -29.92 12.35
N GLU A 3 -3.66 -29.51 13.40
CA GLU A 3 -3.84 -28.18 13.98
C GLU A 3 -3.13 -27.03 13.22
N HIS A 4 -2.23 -27.33 12.29
CA HIS A 4 -1.47 -26.29 11.56
C HIS A 4 -2.09 -25.91 10.21
N SER A 5 -3.17 -26.57 9.79
CA SER A 5 -3.78 -26.37 8.46
C SER A 5 -4.46 -25.00 8.29
N TYR A 6 -4.85 -24.35 9.39
CA TYR A 6 -5.55 -23.08 9.39
C TYR A 6 -4.66 -21.89 8.99
N ILE A 7 -3.40 -21.90 9.42
CA ILE A 7 -2.44 -20.82 9.14
C ILE A 7 -1.91 -20.94 7.71
N LEU A 8 -1.71 -22.17 7.24
CA LEU A 8 -1.21 -22.44 5.88
C LEU A 8 -2.22 -22.06 4.81
N ASN A 9 -3.52 -22.28 5.05
CA ASN A 9 -4.60 -21.97 4.11
C ASN A 9 -5.18 -20.55 4.26
N HIS A 10 -4.57 -19.70 5.08
CA HIS A 10 -5.04 -18.33 5.23
C HIS A 10 -4.79 -17.54 3.94
N ARG A 11 -5.85 -16.97 3.34
CA ARG A 11 -5.79 -16.21 2.08
C ARG A 11 -4.69 -15.16 2.07
N ASP A 12 -4.52 -14.46 3.19
CA ASP A 12 -3.59 -13.33 3.33
C ASP A 12 -2.23 -13.74 3.93
N ARG A 13 -1.92 -15.04 4.00
CA ARG A 13 -0.66 -15.54 4.59
C ARG A 13 0.57 -14.87 3.97
N ALA A 14 0.62 -14.77 2.64
CA ALA A 14 1.72 -14.15 1.92
C ALA A 14 1.86 -12.66 2.29
N LEU A 15 0.74 -11.97 2.49
CA LEU A 15 0.71 -10.56 2.90
C LEU A 15 1.31 -10.37 4.30
N PHE A 16 0.93 -11.23 5.24
CA PHE A 16 1.45 -11.18 6.60
C PHE A 16 2.95 -11.46 6.65
N ILE A 17 3.40 -12.50 5.96
CA ILE A 17 4.84 -12.81 5.87
C ILE A 17 5.58 -11.62 5.27
N LEU A 18 5.08 -11.07 4.15
CA LEU A 18 5.72 -9.93 3.51
C LEU A 18 5.85 -8.74 4.46
N VAL A 19 4.75 -8.33 5.13
CA VAL A 19 4.77 -7.20 6.07
C VAL A 19 5.69 -7.44 7.26
N LEU A 20 5.69 -8.66 7.81
CA LEU A 20 6.51 -9.00 8.98
C LEU A 20 8.00 -9.03 8.64
N GLU A 21 8.37 -9.57 7.48
CA GLU A 21 9.77 -9.67 7.04
C GLU A 21 10.33 -8.32 6.58
N THR A 22 9.53 -7.51 5.88
CA THR A 22 9.99 -6.27 5.23
C THR A 22 9.69 -5.00 6.01
N GLY A 23 8.78 -5.06 7.00
CA GLY A 23 8.35 -3.89 7.77
C GLY A 23 7.54 -2.86 6.97
N LEU A 24 6.98 -3.25 5.83
CA LEU A 24 6.19 -2.34 4.98
C LEU A 24 4.92 -1.86 5.68
N ARG A 25 4.57 -0.59 5.47
CA ARG A 25 3.29 -0.06 5.97
C ARG A 25 2.15 -0.62 5.12
N ILE A 26 1.01 -0.87 5.74
CA ILE A 26 -0.18 -1.42 5.05
C ILE A 26 -0.55 -0.67 3.76
N VAL A 27 -0.45 0.67 3.77
CA VAL A 27 -0.77 1.51 2.60
C VAL A 27 0.26 1.43 1.46
N GLU A 28 1.48 1.01 1.76
CA GLU A 28 2.54 0.77 0.79
C GLU A 28 2.34 -0.61 0.15
N VAL A 29 2.02 -1.62 0.96
CA VAL A 29 1.74 -2.98 0.47
C VAL A 29 0.52 -3.01 -0.45
N VAL A 30 -0.55 -2.33 -0.06
CA VAL A 30 -1.76 -2.21 -0.89
C VAL A 30 -1.47 -1.46 -2.20
N ALA A 31 -0.48 -0.56 -2.21
CA ALA A 31 -0.10 0.23 -3.39
C ALA A 31 0.95 -0.45 -4.30
N LEU A 32 1.43 -1.65 -3.95
CA LEU A 32 2.41 -2.39 -4.75
C LEU A 32 1.83 -2.81 -6.09
N LYS A 33 2.66 -2.70 -7.13
CA LYS A 33 2.41 -3.31 -8.44
C LYS A 33 3.33 -4.50 -8.63
N TRP A 34 2.93 -5.44 -9.49
CA TRP A 34 3.79 -6.56 -9.88
C TRP A 34 5.14 -6.12 -10.46
N SER A 35 5.18 -4.97 -11.14
CA SER A 35 6.41 -4.36 -11.66
C SER A 35 7.39 -3.87 -10.59
N ASP A 36 6.94 -3.76 -9.33
CA ASP A 36 7.77 -3.29 -8.22
C ASP A 36 8.54 -4.44 -7.55
N ILE A 37 8.27 -5.69 -7.92
CA ILE A 37 8.86 -6.89 -7.33
C ILE A 37 9.89 -7.48 -8.28
N ASP A 38 11.12 -7.62 -7.81
CA ASP A 38 12.21 -8.26 -8.51
C ASP A 38 12.53 -9.60 -7.83
N PHE A 39 12.02 -10.69 -8.41
CA PHE A 39 12.22 -12.04 -7.89
C PHE A 39 13.64 -12.57 -8.09
N GLU A 40 14.41 -12.02 -9.04
CA GLU A 40 15.79 -12.46 -9.30
C GLU A 40 16.72 -11.92 -8.22
N ASN A 41 16.54 -10.65 -7.85
CA ASN A 41 17.36 -9.98 -6.85
C ASN A 41 16.78 -10.06 -5.42
N ASN A 42 15.59 -10.63 -5.25
CA ASN A 42 14.82 -10.61 -4.00
C ASN A 42 14.59 -9.20 -3.46
N GLU A 43 14.35 -8.25 -4.36
CA GLU A 43 14.13 -6.84 -4.03
C GLU A 43 12.69 -6.43 -4.26
N LEU A 44 12.21 -5.50 -3.43
CA LEU A 44 10.89 -4.90 -3.56
C LEU A 44 11.01 -3.38 -3.48
N LYS A 45 10.57 -2.71 -4.54
CA LYS A 45 10.67 -1.25 -4.68
C LYS A 45 9.37 -0.58 -4.25
N VAL A 46 9.38 0.05 -3.09
CA VAL A 46 8.22 0.82 -2.63
C VAL A 46 8.19 2.18 -3.33
N GLN A 47 7.40 2.28 -4.39
CA GLN A 47 7.34 3.49 -5.22
C GLN A 47 6.17 4.41 -4.92
N ARG A 48 5.12 3.91 -4.26
CA ARG A 48 3.86 4.62 -4.11
C ARG A 48 3.16 4.25 -2.81
N THR A 49 2.26 5.12 -2.35
CA THR A 49 1.42 4.91 -1.17
C THR A 49 0.02 5.43 -1.46
N PHE A 50 -1.02 4.76 -0.95
CA PHE A 50 -2.35 5.34 -0.95
C PHE A 50 -2.47 6.39 0.15
N LYS A 51 -3.01 7.56 -0.21
CA LYS A 51 -3.38 8.61 0.75
C LYS A 51 -4.86 8.92 0.64
N ARG A 52 -5.49 9.10 1.79
CA ARG A 52 -6.86 9.62 1.88
C ARG A 52 -6.78 11.13 1.95
N VAL A 53 -7.35 11.81 0.96
CA VAL A 53 -7.37 13.26 0.88
C VAL A 53 -8.80 13.78 0.94
N SER A 54 -9.01 14.83 1.73
CA SER A 54 -10.25 15.60 1.74
C SER A 54 -10.17 16.65 0.64
N LYS A 55 -11.05 16.57 -0.37
CA LYS A 55 -11.31 17.70 -1.26
C LYS A 55 -12.24 18.65 -0.52
N ILE A 56 -11.68 19.76 -0.05
CA ILE A 56 -12.43 20.81 0.63
C ILE A 56 -12.82 21.84 -0.43
N ASN A 57 -14.12 22.02 -0.64
CA ASN A 57 -14.64 23.09 -1.49
C ASN A 57 -15.01 24.27 -0.58
N ILE A 58 -14.25 25.37 -0.70
CA ILE A 58 -14.42 26.56 0.14
C ILE A 58 -15.73 27.30 -0.23
N GLU A 59 -16.15 27.23 -1.49
CA GLU A 59 -17.35 27.91 -1.99
C GLU A 59 -18.62 27.12 -1.70
N ASN A 60 -18.54 25.78 -1.74
CA ASN A 60 -19.65 24.90 -1.38
C ASN A 60 -19.22 23.78 -0.40
N PRO A 61 -19.24 24.04 0.92
CA PRO A 61 -18.82 23.08 1.93
C PRO A 61 -19.63 21.77 1.94
N ALA A 62 -20.86 21.77 1.40
CA ALA A 62 -21.69 20.56 1.30
C ALA A 62 -21.15 19.55 0.28
N GLU A 63 -20.24 19.97 -0.62
CA GLU A 63 -19.62 19.11 -1.63
C GLU A 63 -18.27 18.53 -1.20
N ASN A 64 -17.89 18.69 0.07
CA ASN A 64 -16.67 18.11 0.60
C ASN A 64 -16.67 16.58 0.39
N LYS A 65 -15.68 16.08 -0.34
CA LYS A 65 -15.57 14.66 -0.69
C LYS A 65 -14.22 14.11 -0.28
N THR A 66 -14.22 12.91 0.27
CA THR A 66 -12.99 12.17 0.55
C THR A 66 -12.64 11.31 -0.65
N ALA A 67 -11.39 11.40 -1.13
CA ALA A 67 -10.87 10.57 -2.22
C ALA A 67 -9.64 9.80 -1.74
N ILE A 68 -9.42 8.62 -2.33
CA ILE A 68 -8.19 7.83 -2.15
C ILE A 68 -7.35 8.03 -3.41
N LEU A 69 -6.12 8.51 -3.25
CA LEU A 69 -5.19 8.74 -4.35
C LEU A 69 -3.94 7.90 -4.15
N ALA A 70 -3.47 7.27 -5.22
CA ALA A 70 -2.12 6.69 -5.26
C ALA A 70 -1.13 7.86 -5.42
N VAL A 71 -0.20 7.95 -4.49
CA VAL A 71 0.80 9.01 -4.43
C VAL A 71 2.18 8.42 -4.66
N ASP A 72 2.85 8.87 -5.73
CA ASP A 72 4.18 8.42 -6.10
C ASP A 72 5.24 9.09 -5.22
N ARG A 73 6.11 8.29 -4.59
CA ARG A 73 7.14 8.82 -3.67
C ARG A 73 8.24 9.60 -4.40
N ILE A 74 8.42 9.35 -5.70
CA ILE A 74 9.51 9.96 -6.49
C ILE A 74 9.19 11.42 -6.89
N ASN A 75 7.91 11.82 -6.94
CA ASN A 75 7.52 13.12 -7.50
C ASN A 75 7.19 14.22 -6.48
N HIS A 76 7.23 13.93 -5.17
CA HIS A 76 6.84 14.90 -4.14
C HIS A 76 7.99 15.75 -3.57
N LEU A 77 9.24 15.53 -4.00
CA LEU A 77 10.40 16.33 -3.57
C LEU A 77 10.62 17.63 -4.38
N PHE A 78 9.83 17.90 -5.43
CA PHE A 78 9.96 19.10 -6.27
C PHE A 78 8.74 20.03 -6.26
N ALA A 79 7.84 19.89 -5.28
CA ALA A 79 6.65 20.74 -5.14
C ALA A 79 6.68 21.63 -3.88
N LEU A 80 7.87 22.14 -3.55
CA LEU A 80 8.11 23.21 -2.57
C LEU A 80 8.93 24.31 -3.23
#